data_AF-A0A0P4W3W1-F1
#
_entry.id   AF-A0A0P4W3W1-F1
#
_cell.length_a   1.000
_cell.length_b   1.000
_cell.length_c   1.000
_cell.angle_alpha   90.00
_cell.angle_beta   90.00
_cell.angle_gamma   90.00
#
_symmetry.space_group_name_H-M   'P 1'
#
loop_
_entity.id
_entity.type
_entity.pdbx_description
1 polymer ?
#
loop_
_entity_poly.entity_id
_entity_poly.type
_entity_poly.pdbx_seq_one_letter_code
_entity_poly.pdbx_strand_id
1 'polypeptide(L)'
;MVCPQTKSQDELYYKTSTTSTGSPVFWYRHLSLVPKAFTIYLAHEFFDVLPIHKLHRTKEGWREILIDMDEGDGPHHLRYVLSNNPTPATKIFTEPEDTRECIEVSPEAAVLCKELASRIEEDGGIALIIDYGHNGVDTDTFRAFKNHKQHDPLSEPGTADLTADVDFDFLKKQVKEKLVTFGPVTQSSFLINMGMETRLHNLMKQCKPEEKKNLISGFRMLTEPKQMGEKFKFLAFYPAVVKDFLLKYPPAGFFRNLD
;
A
#
# COMPACT_ATOMS: atom_id res chain seq x y z
N MET A 1 -18.75 -3.48 -21.09
CA MET A 1 -19.39 -4.65 -20.45
C MET A 1 -18.59 -5.87 -20.88
N VAL A 2 -17.83 -6.46 -19.98
CA VAL A 2 -16.86 -7.54 -20.28
C VAL A 2 -17.51 -8.88 -19.95
N CYS A 3 -17.68 -9.76 -20.94
CA CYS A 3 -18.19 -11.13 -20.72
C CYS A 3 -17.06 -12.04 -20.22
N PRO A 4 -17.11 -12.57 -18.99
CA PRO A 4 -16.15 -13.55 -18.52
C PRO A 4 -16.43 -14.91 -19.18
N GLN A 5 -15.40 -15.56 -19.71
CA GLN A 5 -15.44 -16.99 -20.00
C GLN A 5 -14.63 -17.71 -18.91
N THR A 6 -15.24 -18.68 -18.24
CA THR A 6 -14.56 -19.58 -17.28
C THR A 6 -14.33 -20.94 -17.94
N LYS A 7 -13.06 -21.39 -18.04
CA LYS A 7 -12.70 -22.75 -18.48
C LYS A 7 -11.44 -23.29 -17.76
N SER A 8 -11.48 -24.61 -17.54
CA SER A 8 -10.50 -25.67 -17.18
C SER A 8 -9.48 -25.49 -16.02
N GLN A 9 -9.25 -26.58 -15.29
CA GLN A 9 -8.46 -26.71 -14.05
C GLN A 9 -6.92 -26.66 -14.22
N ASP A 10 -6.41 -26.62 -15.46
CA ASP A 10 -4.97 -26.69 -15.77
C ASP A 10 -4.34 -25.35 -16.20
N GLU A 11 -5.11 -24.25 -16.19
CA GLU A 11 -4.59 -22.92 -16.54
C GLU A 11 -4.14 -22.16 -15.29
N LEU A 12 -2.93 -21.56 -15.35
CA LEU A 12 -2.35 -20.76 -14.25
C LEU A 12 -3.20 -19.52 -13.88
N TYR A 13 -4.08 -19.09 -14.78
CA TYR A 13 -5.03 -17.99 -14.61
C TYR A 13 -6.46 -18.51 -14.47
N TYR A 14 -7.31 -17.81 -13.71
CA TYR A 14 -8.70 -18.23 -13.47
C TYR A 14 -9.74 -17.45 -14.29
N LYS A 15 -9.32 -16.41 -15.01
CA LYS A 15 -10.16 -15.58 -15.87
C LYS A 15 -9.31 -14.92 -16.94
N THR A 16 -9.89 -14.69 -18.11
CA THR A 16 -9.26 -13.94 -19.21
C THR A 16 -10.24 -12.92 -19.82
N SER A 17 -9.69 -11.94 -20.55
CA SER A 17 -10.43 -10.90 -21.27
C SER A 17 -9.51 -10.24 -22.31
N THR A 18 -10.05 -9.32 -23.08
CA THR A 18 -9.31 -8.43 -23.98
C THR A 18 -9.71 -6.98 -23.71
N THR A 19 -8.76 -6.05 -23.78
CA THR A 19 -9.04 -4.61 -23.69
C THR A 19 -9.77 -4.12 -24.95
N SER A 20 -10.33 -2.90 -24.91
CA SER A 20 -10.92 -2.27 -26.10
C SER A 20 -9.92 -2.05 -27.24
N THR A 21 -8.62 -2.02 -26.93
CA THR A 21 -7.52 -1.88 -27.91
C THR A 21 -6.95 -3.22 -28.38
N GLY A 22 -7.47 -4.36 -27.92
CA GLY A 22 -7.05 -5.69 -28.35
C GLY A 22 -5.96 -6.36 -27.50
N SER A 23 -5.52 -5.74 -26.40
CA SER A 23 -4.52 -6.34 -25.51
C SER A 23 -5.14 -7.45 -24.65
N PRO A 24 -4.51 -8.62 -24.50
CA PRO A 24 -5.03 -9.69 -23.66
C PRO A 24 -4.88 -9.35 -22.17
N VAL A 25 -5.83 -9.81 -21.36
CA VAL A 25 -5.87 -9.63 -19.91
C VAL A 25 -6.08 -10.98 -19.25
N PHE A 26 -5.28 -11.27 -18.24
CA PHE A 26 -5.32 -12.53 -17.48
C PHE A 26 -5.39 -12.21 -15.99
N TRP A 27 -6.20 -12.97 -15.25
CA TRP A 27 -6.29 -12.86 -13.79
C TRP A 27 -5.65 -14.07 -13.13
N TYR A 28 -4.68 -13.81 -12.27
CA TYR A 28 -3.95 -14.80 -11.48
C TYR A 28 -4.33 -14.65 -10.00
N ARG A 29 -4.32 -15.75 -9.25
CA ARG A 29 -4.60 -15.72 -7.80
C ARG A 29 -3.40 -15.29 -6.96
N HIS A 30 -2.21 -15.57 -7.46
CA HIS A 30 -0.95 -15.31 -6.76
C HIS A 30 0.08 -14.76 -7.75
N LEU A 31 0.98 -13.92 -7.24
CA LEU A 31 2.06 -13.33 -8.02
C LEU A 31 2.99 -14.40 -8.62
N SER A 32 3.20 -15.51 -7.91
CA SER A 32 4.01 -16.65 -8.32
C SER A 32 3.53 -17.34 -9.60
N LEU A 33 2.24 -17.20 -9.93
CA LEU A 33 1.64 -17.76 -11.15
C LEU A 33 1.76 -16.83 -12.36
N VAL A 34 2.12 -15.56 -12.14
CA VAL A 34 2.29 -14.59 -13.22
C VAL A 34 3.54 -14.92 -14.02
N PRO A 35 3.47 -15.00 -15.37
CA PRO A 35 4.60 -15.36 -16.22
C PRO A 35 5.87 -14.54 -15.96
N LYS A 36 7.02 -15.21 -16.04
CA LYS A 36 8.34 -14.60 -15.88
C LYS A 36 8.72 -13.79 -17.12
N ALA A 37 8.84 -12.47 -16.96
CA ALA A 37 9.26 -11.52 -17.97
C ALA A 37 9.50 -10.16 -17.32
N PHE A 38 10.13 -9.23 -18.05
CA PHE A 38 10.20 -7.84 -17.64
C PHE A 38 8.80 -7.30 -17.33
N THR A 39 8.58 -6.82 -16.11
CA THR A 39 7.24 -6.47 -15.64
C THR A 39 7.22 -5.10 -14.95
N ILE A 40 6.16 -4.33 -15.22
CA ILE A 40 5.84 -3.12 -14.46
C ILE A 40 4.74 -3.47 -13.46
N TYR A 41 5.05 -3.39 -12.17
CA TYR A 41 4.13 -3.65 -11.09
C TYR A 41 3.49 -2.35 -10.61
N LEU A 42 2.17 -2.33 -10.46
CA LEU A 42 1.42 -1.22 -9.89
C LEU A 42 0.56 -1.75 -8.74
N ALA A 43 0.83 -1.27 -7.53
CA ALA A 43 0.04 -1.57 -6.34
C ALA A 43 -0.52 -0.25 -5.80
N HIS A 44 -1.82 -0.03 -5.96
CA HIS A 44 -2.50 1.20 -5.56
C HIS A 44 -3.63 0.84 -4.59
N GLU A 45 -3.52 1.29 -3.34
CA GLU A 45 -4.44 0.91 -2.23
C GLU A 45 -4.54 -0.61 -2.11
N PHE A 46 -3.38 -1.25 -1.93
CA PHE A 46 -3.27 -2.71 -1.88
C PHE A 46 -2.60 -3.19 -0.60
N PHE A 47 -1.64 -2.43 -0.07
CA PHE A 47 -0.89 -2.84 1.11
C PHE A 47 -1.62 -2.48 2.41
N ASP A 48 -2.48 -1.46 2.39
CA ASP A 48 -3.25 -1.00 3.56
C ASP A 48 -4.35 -1.98 4.01
N VAL A 49 -4.82 -2.83 3.10
CA VAL A 49 -5.80 -3.89 3.38
C VAL A 49 -5.16 -5.21 3.82
N LEU A 50 -3.83 -5.31 3.79
CA LEU A 50 -3.16 -6.54 4.22
C LEU A 50 -3.22 -6.68 5.74
N PRO A 51 -3.39 -7.91 6.28
CA PRO A 51 -3.45 -8.13 7.71
C PRO A 51 -2.20 -7.60 8.43
N ILE A 52 -2.43 -6.95 9.56
CA ILE A 52 -1.38 -6.43 10.45
C ILE A 52 -1.43 -7.11 11.81
N HIS A 53 -0.26 -7.21 12.42
CA HIS A 53 -0.09 -7.46 13.84
C HIS A 53 0.16 -6.13 14.55
N LYS A 54 -0.44 -5.95 15.72
CA LYS A 54 -0.20 -4.79 16.58
C LYS A 54 0.61 -5.23 17.79
N LEU A 55 1.77 -4.62 17.99
CA LEU A 55 2.70 -4.96 19.06
C LEU A 55 2.82 -3.75 19.99
N HIS A 56 2.72 -3.96 21.29
CA HIS A 56 2.80 -2.91 22.30
C HIS A 56 3.91 -3.17 23.31
N ARG A 57 4.67 -2.13 23.63
CA ARG A 57 5.77 -2.21 24.59
C ARG A 57 5.24 -2.08 26.01
N THR A 58 5.54 -3.09 26.83
CA THR A 58 5.24 -3.07 28.27
C THR A 58 6.52 -2.98 29.08
N LYS A 59 6.40 -2.84 30.42
CA LYS A 59 7.54 -2.90 31.34
C LYS A 59 8.31 -4.24 31.27
N GLU A 60 7.64 -5.30 30.83
CA GLU A 60 8.20 -6.65 30.68
C GLU A 60 8.59 -6.98 29.23
N GLY A 61 8.73 -5.95 28.38
CA GLY A 61 9.03 -6.07 26.96
C GLY A 61 7.80 -6.06 26.06
N TRP A 62 8.02 -6.37 24.78
CA TRP A 62 6.97 -6.37 23.76
C TRP A 62 5.93 -7.48 24.00
N ARG A 63 4.66 -7.11 23.82
CA ARG A 63 3.49 -7.99 23.81
C ARG A 63 2.69 -7.73 22.55
N GLU A 64 1.95 -8.73 22.10
CA GLU A 64 1.05 -8.60 20.97
C GLU A 64 -0.34 -8.19 21.47
N ILE A 65 -0.98 -7.25 20.78
CA ILE A 65 -2.40 -6.94 20.97
C ILE A 65 -3.20 -7.97 20.18
N LEU A 66 -4.06 -8.70 20.88
CA LEU A 66 -4.93 -9.74 20.36
C LEU A 66 -6.40 -9.35 20.55
N ILE A 67 -7.29 -10.09 19.91
CA ILE A 67 -8.74 -9.95 20.08
C ILE A 67 -9.25 -11.11 20.95
N ASP A 68 -10.02 -10.78 21.97
CA ASP A 68 -10.67 -11.73 22.88
C ASP A 68 -12.18 -11.46 22.95
N MET A 69 -12.94 -12.40 23.50
CA MET A 69 -14.35 -12.22 23.78
C MET A 69 -14.55 -11.15 24.85
N ASP A 70 -15.52 -10.27 24.63
CA ASP A 70 -16.03 -9.39 25.67
C ASP A 70 -17.26 -10.03 26.33
N GLU A 71 -17.13 -10.39 27.62
CA GLU A 71 -18.20 -11.00 28.43
C GLU A 71 -19.06 -9.94 29.14
N GLY A 72 -18.82 -8.64 28.90
CA GLY A 72 -19.64 -7.57 29.45
C GLY A 72 -21.05 -7.50 28.85
N ASP A 73 -21.96 -6.82 29.56
CA ASP A 73 -23.35 -6.57 29.09
C ASP A 73 -23.45 -5.52 27.96
N GLY A 74 -22.31 -5.12 27.37
CA GLY A 74 -22.22 -4.09 26.34
C GLY A 74 -22.67 -4.59 24.96
N PRO A 75 -22.84 -3.67 23.98
CA PRO A 75 -23.20 -4.03 22.61
C PRO A 75 -22.03 -4.64 21.82
N HIS A 76 -20.81 -4.64 22.38
CA HIS A 76 -19.62 -5.18 21.76
C HIS A 76 -19.35 -6.59 22.27
N HIS A 77 -19.03 -7.52 21.37
CA HIS A 77 -18.75 -8.92 21.70
C HIS A 77 -17.25 -9.24 21.71
N LEU A 78 -16.42 -8.28 21.30
CA LEU A 78 -14.97 -8.42 21.14
C LEU A 78 -14.25 -7.25 21.79
N ARG A 79 -13.05 -7.51 22.32
CA ARG A 79 -12.17 -6.49 22.91
C ARG A 79 -10.70 -6.74 22.59
N TYR A 80 -9.91 -5.67 22.63
CA TYR A 80 -8.45 -5.78 22.58
C TYR A 80 -7.91 -6.29 23.92
N VAL A 81 -6.98 -7.24 23.87
CA VAL A 81 -6.23 -7.74 25.03
C VAL A 81 -4.74 -7.83 24.71
N LEU A 82 -3.88 -7.84 25.72
CA LEU A 82 -2.46 -8.08 25.53
C LEU A 82 -2.14 -9.56 25.73
N SER A 83 -1.30 -10.12 24.86
CA SER A 83 -0.73 -11.44 25.06
C SER A 83 0.00 -11.52 26.40
N ASN A 84 -0.18 -12.61 27.16
CA ASN A 84 0.53 -12.79 28.43
C ASN A 84 2.05 -12.92 28.25
N ASN A 85 2.49 -13.59 27.17
CA ASN A 85 3.89 -13.86 26.87
C ASN A 85 4.26 -13.33 25.48
N PRO A 86 5.56 -13.07 25.20
CA PRO A 86 6.04 -12.75 23.86
C PRO A 86 5.63 -13.82 22.83
N THR A 87 5.03 -13.38 21.72
CA THR A 87 4.59 -14.23 20.61
C THR A 87 5.69 -14.33 19.53
N PRO A 88 5.55 -15.20 18.51
CA PRO A 88 6.48 -15.19 17.39
C PRO A 88 6.57 -13.83 16.68
N ALA A 89 5.44 -13.12 16.54
CA ALA A 89 5.40 -11.79 15.93
C ALA A 89 6.26 -10.79 16.70
N THR A 90 6.16 -10.76 18.04
CA THR A 90 6.99 -9.86 18.84
C THR A 90 8.48 -10.18 18.71
N LYS A 91 8.86 -11.46 18.62
CA LYS A 91 10.27 -11.86 18.49
C LYS A 91 10.87 -11.55 17.12
N ILE A 92 10.07 -11.57 16.06
CA ILE A 92 10.56 -11.42 14.68
C ILE A 92 10.57 -9.94 14.26
N PHE A 93 9.61 -9.15 14.72
CA PHE A 93 9.36 -7.80 14.21
C PHE A 93 9.71 -6.68 15.18
N THR A 94 10.35 -7.00 16.31
CA THR A 94 10.81 -5.99 17.26
C THR A 94 12.31 -6.14 17.50
N GLU A 95 12.97 -4.99 17.66
CA GLU A 95 14.39 -4.93 17.99
C GLU A 95 14.57 -4.36 19.40
N PRO A 96 15.60 -4.75 20.16
CA PRO A 96 15.87 -4.22 21.49
C PRO A 96 16.05 -2.69 21.51
N GLU A 97 16.67 -2.14 20.46
CA GLU A 97 16.97 -0.71 20.31
C GLU A 97 15.78 0.10 19.79
N ASP A 98 14.67 -0.54 19.46
CA ASP A 98 13.46 0.17 19.08
C ASP A 98 13.03 1.08 20.24
N THR A 99 12.57 2.29 19.96
CA THR A 99 12.13 3.26 20.97
C THR A 99 10.61 3.48 20.95
N ARG A 100 9.90 2.84 20.02
CA ARG A 100 8.46 3.00 19.84
C ARG A 100 7.68 2.27 20.93
N GLU A 101 6.51 2.82 21.24
CA GLU A 101 5.56 2.23 22.20
C GLU A 101 4.62 1.21 21.53
N CYS A 102 4.27 1.43 20.27
CA CYS A 102 3.45 0.50 19.49
C CYS A 102 4.02 0.35 18.07
N ILE A 103 3.85 -0.84 17.49
CA ILE A 103 4.28 -1.18 16.14
C ILE A 103 3.11 -1.89 15.47
N GLU A 104 2.75 -1.42 14.28
CA GLU A 104 1.87 -2.15 13.36
C GLU A 104 2.73 -2.73 12.25
N VAL A 105 2.63 -4.03 12.01
CA VAL A 105 3.48 -4.73 11.02
C VAL A 105 2.67 -5.75 10.24
N SER A 106 2.87 -5.81 8.92
CA SER A 106 2.26 -6.82 8.06
C SER A 106 3.29 -7.85 7.59
N PRO A 107 3.27 -9.09 8.12
CA PRO A 107 4.11 -10.17 7.62
C PRO A 107 3.84 -10.51 6.16
N GLU A 108 2.58 -10.42 5.72
CA GLU A 108 2.18 -10.70 4.34
C GLU A 108 2.76 -9.67 3.38
N ALA A 109 2.72 -8.38 3.74
CA ALA A 109 3.41 -7.34 2.98
C ALA A 109 4.90 -7.64 2.82
N ALA A 110 5.56 -8.16 3.86
CA ALA A 110 6.97 -8.52 3.80
C ALA A 110 7.26 -9.68 2.84
N VAL A 111 6.41 -10.71 2.84
CA VAL A 111 6.51 -11.84 1.90
C VAL A 111 6.34 -11.36 0.46
N LEU A 112 5.31 -10.55 0.20
CA LEU A 112 5.02 -10.01 -1.13
C LEU A 112 6.15 -9.08 -1.62
N CYS A 113 6.69 -8.22 -0.76
CA CYS A 113 7.83 -7.38 -1.11
C CYS A 113 9.07 -8.21 -1.48
N LYS A 114 9.36 -9.30 -0.75
CA LYS A 114 10.49 -10.19 -1.05
C LYS A 114 10.28 -10.95 -2.37
N GLU A 115 9.05 -11.37 -2.64
CA GLU A 115 8.69 -12.00 -3.91
C GLU A 115 8.84 -11.02 -5.08
N LEU A 116 8.29 -9.80 -4.95
CA LEU A 116 8.46 -8.71 -5.93
C LEU A 116 9.93 -8.39 -6.16
N ALA A 117 10.73 -8.30 -5.10
CA ALA A 117 12.16 -8.04 -5.20
C ALA A 117 12.89 -9.12 -5.98
N SER A 118 12.56 -10.39 -5.74
CA SER A 118 13.15 -11.50 -6.48
C SER A 118 12.73 -11.48 -7.95
N ARG A 119 11.46 -11.21 -8.26
CA ARG A 119 10.97 -11.09 -9.65
C ARG A 119 11.64 -9.94 -10.40
N ILE A 120 11.76 -8.76 -9.79
CA ILE A 120 12.38 -7.59 -10.41
C ILE A 120 13.88 -7.80 -10.62
N GLU A 121 14.56 -8.46 -9.68
CA GLU A 121 15.99 -8.77 -9.78
C GLU A 121 16.28 -9.82 -10.87
N GLU A 122 15.51 -10.93 -10.88
CA GLU A 122 15.74 -12.06 -11.79
C GLU A 122 15.24 -11.80 -13.21
N ASP A 123 14.02 -11.26 -13.34
CA ASP A 123 13.32 -11.17 -14.63
C ASP A 123 13.35 -9.74 -15.20
N GLY A 124 13.86 -8.77 -14.43
CA GLY A 124 13.79 -7.36 -14.73
C GLY A 124 12.41 -6.75 -14.47
N GLY A 125 12.37 -5.45 -14.24
CA GLY A 125 11.11 -4.74 -14.02
C GLY A 125 11.26 -3.55 -13.10
N ILE A 126 10.12 -2.95 -12.77
CA ILE A 126 10.00 -1.86 -11.81
C ILE A 126 8.67 -1.99 -11.07
N ALA A 127 8.56 -1.45 -9.86
CA ALA A 127 7.28 -1.35 -9.15
C ALA A 127 6.98 0.08 -8.73
N LEU A 128 5.70 0.43 -8.72
CA LEU A 128 5.17 1.63 -8.08
C LEU A 128 4.10 1.21 -7.07
N ILE A 129 4.35 1.55 -5.81
CA ILE A 129 3.46 1.30 -4.67
C ILE A 129 2.89 2.65 -4.23
N ILE A 130 1.57 2.73 -4.13
CA ILE A 130 0.83 3.94 -3.83
C ILE A 130 -0.18 3.60 -2.74
N ASP A 131 -0.01 4.17 -1.56
CA ASP A 131 -0.89 3.86 -0.44
C ASP A 131 -0.91 4.95 0.63
N TYR A 132 -1.88 4.88 1.55
CA TYR A 132 -1.85 5.66 2.78
C TYR A 132 -0.72 5.16 3.67
N GLY A 133 0.05 6.06 4.27
CA GLY A 133 1.11 5.60 5.14
C GLY A 133 2.11 6.62 5.64
N HIS A 134 3.09 6.08 6.35
CA HIS A 134 4.12 6.78 7.11
C HIS A 134 5.48 6.08 7.00
N ASN A 135 6.49 6.66 7.65
CA ASN A 135 7.87 6.16 7.65
C ASN A 135 8.23 5.68 9.07
N GLY A 136 7.52 4.67 9.57
CA GLY A 136 7.74 4.08 10.89
C GLY A 136 7.36 4.90 12.14
N VAL A 137 6.69 6.05 12.00
CA VAL A 137 6.37 6.98 13.10
C VAL A 137 4.99 6.75 13.73
N ASP A 138 3.97 6.43 12.92
CA ASP A 138 2.61 6.26 13.42
C ASP A 138 2.41 4.84 13.97
N THR A 139 1.54 4.71 14.98
CA THR A 139 1.50 3.49 15.81
C THR A 139 0.10 2.97 16.13
N ASP A 140 -0.96 3.68 15.77
CA ASP A 140 -2.35 3.22 15.89
C ASP A 140 -3.17 3.67 14.68
N THR A 141 -3.12 2.89 13.61
CA THR A 141 -3.67 3.28 12.30
C THR A 141 -4.74 2.32 11.79
N PHE A 142 -4.96 1.21 12.50
CA PHE A 142 -6.05 0.28 12.26
C PHE A 142 -7.41 0.95 12.45
N ARG A 143 -8.14 1.12 11.34
CA ARG A 143 -9.43 1.82 11.30
C ARG A 143 -10.45 0.99 10.55
N ALA A 144 -11.72 1.21 10.88
CA ALA A 144 -12.84 0.69 10.11
C ALA A 144 -13.70 1.83 9.55
N PHE A 145 -14.22 1.65 8.33
CA PHE A 145 -15.11 2.59 7.68
C PHE A 145 -16.40 1.89 7.23
N LYS A 146 -17.54 2.47 7.60
CA LYS A 146 -18.88 2.00 7.21
C LYS A 146 -19.72 3.20 6.77
N ASN A 147 -20.32 3.13 5.58
CA ASN A 147 -21.12 4.22 5.00
C ASN A 147 -20.41 5.59 5.02
N HIS A 148 -19.13 5.61 4.63
CA HIS A 148 -18.26 6.80 4.62
C HIS A 148 -18.05 7.47 5.99
N LYS A 149 -18.22 6.73 7.09
CA LYS A 149 -17.94 7.20 8.45
C LYS A 149 -17.01 6.22 9.15
N GLN A 150 -16.16 6.76 10.03
CA GLN A 150 -15.36 5.93 10.91
C GLN A 150 -16.29 5.12 11.82
N HIS A 151 -15.97 3.85 11.97
CA HIS A 151 -16.71 2.85 12.71
C HIS A 151 -15.72 2.09 13.61
N ASP A 152 -16.20 1.49 14.69
CA ASP A 152 -15.35 0.70 15.58
C ASP A 152 -15.07 -0.68 14.94
N PRO A 153 -13.79 -1.03 14.66
CA PRO A 153 -13.44 -2.30 14.01
C PRO A 153 -13.98 -3.56 14.72
N LEU A 154 -14.19 -3.52 16.04
CA LEU A 154 -14.60 -4.69 16.82
C LEU A 154 -16.11 -4.81 17.03
N SER A 155 -16.89 -3.81 16.62
CA SER A 155 -18.33 -3.75 16.90
C SER A 155 -19.18 -4.66 16.00
N GLU A 156 -18.94 -4.64 14.68
CA GLU A 156 -19.68 -5.47 13.71
C GLU A 156 -18.72 -6.06 12.64
N PRO A 157 -17.82 -7.00 13.03
CA PRO A 157 -16.81 -7.55 12.12
C PRO A 157 -17.40 -8.11 10.82
N GLY A 158 -16.75 -7.80 9.69
CA GLY A 158 -17.21 -8.19 8.35
C GLY A 158 -18.24 -7.26 7.71
N THR A 159 -18.73 -6.23 8.43
CA THR A 159 -19.70 -5.25 7.89
C THR A 159 -19.10 -3.88 7.56
N ALA A 160 -17.85 -3.65 7.94
CA ALA A 160 -17.10 -2.43 7.70
C ALA A 160 -15.80 -2.75 6.96
N ASP A 161 -15.30 -1.80 6.18
CA ASP A 161 -14.04 -1.91 5.48
C ASP A 161 -12.89 -1.60 6.43
N LEU A 162 -11.84 -2.43 6.43
CA LEU A 162 -10.72 -2.34 7.36
C LEU A 162 -9.48 -1.85 6.63
N THR A 163 -8.76 -0.91 7.23
CA THR A 163 -7.52 -0.35 6.67
C THR A 163 -6.53 -0.06 7.78
N ALA A 164 -5.24 -0.18 7.47
CA ALA A 164 -4.13 0.28 8.29
C ALA A 164 -3.13 1.04 7.43
N ASP A 165 -2.55 2.11 7.97
CA ASP A 165 -1.54 2.88 7.26
C ASP A 165 -0.28 2.02 7.01
N VAL A 166 0.28 2.15 5.81
CA VAL A 166 1.45 1.38 5.38
C VAL A 166 2.74 1.99 5.95
N ASP A 167 3.55 1.17 6.62
CA ASP A 167 4.93 1.54 6.99
C ASP A 167 5.86 1.38 5.77
N PHE A 168 6.11 2.47 5.05
CA PHE A 168 6.96 2.46 3.86
C PHE A 168 8.44 2.19 4.19
N ASP A 169 8.91 2.52 5.39
CA ASP A 169 10.28 2.18 5.81
C ASP A 169 10.40 0.68 6.08
N PHE A 170 9.35 0.05 6.62
CA PHE A 170 9.27 -1.40 6.72
C PHE A 170 9.36 -2.05 5.33
N LEU A 171 8.57 -1.60 4.34
CA LEU A 171 8.63 -2.16 2.97
C LEU A 171 10.02 -2.02 2.35
N LYS A 172 10.66 -0.84 2.49
CA LYS A 172 12.02 -0.58 1.99
C LYS A 172 13.05 -1.53 2.61
N LYS A 173 12.95 -1.83 3.90
CA LYS A 173 13.84 -2.79 4.58
C LYS A 173 13.74 -4.19 3.98
N GLN A 174 12.56 -4.61 3.50
CA GLN A 174 12.37 -5.96 2.94
C GLN A 174 13.02 -6.16 1.57
N VAL A 175 13.26 -5.08 0.82
CA VAL A 175 13.77 -5.16 -0.56
C VAL A 175 15.22 -4.68 -0.72
N LYS A 176 15.81 -4.10 0.35
CA LYS A 176 17.10 -3.38 0.34
C LYS A 176 18.29 -4.15 -0.22
N GLU A 177 18.27 -5.47 -0.17
CA GLU A 177 19.38 -6.33 -0.60
C GLU A 177 19.41 -6.51 -2.12
N LYS A 178 18.25 -6.41 -2.78
CA LYS A 178 18.06 -6.73 -4.21
C LYS A 178 17.73 -5.49 -5.04
N LEU A 179 17.05 -4.52 -4.43
CA LEU A 179 16.49 -3.36 -5.11
C LEU A 179 17.01 -2.05 -4.54
N VAL A 180 16.96 -1.01 -5.37
CA VAL A 180 17.02 0.39 -4.93
C VAL A 180 15.62 0.97 -4.89
N THR A 181 15.33 1.75 -3.87
CA THR A 181 14.00 2.36 -3.66
C THR A 181 14.05 3.87 -3.79
N PHE A 182 13.04 4.48 -4.42
CA PHE A 182 12.86 5.92 -4.51
C PHE A 182 11.59 6.34 -3.78
N GLY A 183 11.69 7.36 -2.93
CA GLY A 183 10.63 7.77 -2.03
C GLY A 183 10.68 7.10 -0.63
N PRO A 184 9.56 7.08 0.10
CA PRO A 184 8.27 7.60 -0.33
C PRO A 184 8.29 9.12 -0.55
N VAL A 185 7.51 9.60 -1.52
CA VAL A 185 7.16 11.02 -1.70
C VAL A 185 5.66 11.18 -1.54
N THR A 186 5.17 12.38 -1.22
CA THR A 186 3.73 12.61 -1.10
C THR A 186 3.05 12.50 -2.46
N GLN A 187 1.77 12.12 -2.48
CA GLN A 187 0.98 12.07 -3.70
C GLN A 187 0.97 13.41 -4.42
N SER A 188 0.82 14.50 -3.66
CA SER A 188 0.83 15.84 -4.22
C SER A 188 2.12 16.11 -4.98
N SER A 189 3.29 15.95 -4.32
CA SER A 189 4.59 16.17 -4.96
C SER A 189 4.79 15.27 -6.18
N PHE A 190 4.46 13.98 -6.08
CA PHE A 190 4.60 13.05 -7.19
C PHE A 190 3.77 13.47 -8.40
N LEU A 191 2.47 13.73 -8.21
CA LEU A 191 1.55 14.07 -9.29
C LEU A 191 1.91 15.40 -9.96
N ILE A 192 2.29 16.41 -9.19
CA ILE A 192 2.76 17.70 -9.71
C ILE A 192 4.02 17.51 -10.55
N ASN A 193 4.99 16.74 -10.05
CA ASN A 193 6.24 16.43 -10.77
C ASN A 193 6.01 15.62 -12.06
N MET A 194 4.91 14.86 -12.13
CA MET A 194 4.49 14.14 -13.34
C MET A 194 3.69 15.02 -14.32
N GLY A 195 3.53 16.33 -14.04
CA GLY A 195 2.89 17.28 -14.93
C GLY A 195 1.35 17.30 -14.83
N MET A 196 0.79 16.91 -13.68
CA MET A 196 -0.67 16.88 -13.48
C MET A 196 -1.34 18.24 -13.76
N GLU A 197 -0.68 19.37 -13.45
CA GLU A 197 -1.21 20.71 -13.72
C GLU A 197 -1.36 20.98 -15.22
N THR A 198 -0.34 20.61 -16.02
CA THR A 198 -0.38 20.73 -17.48
C THR A 198 -1.51 19.87 -18.05
N ARG A 199 -1.68 18.65 -17.51
CA ARG A 199 -2.79 17.77 -17.92
C ARG A 199 -4.14 18.38 -17.58
N LEU A 200 -4.31 18.93 -16.37
CA LEU A 200 -5.53 19.61 -15.95
C LEU A 200 -5.86 20.79 -16.89
N HIS A 201 -4.87 21.63 -17.19
CA HIS A 201 -5.05 22.78 -18.08
C HIS A 201 -5.52 22.35 -19.47
N ASN A 202 -4.95 21.28 -20.02
CA ASN A 202 -5.35 20.75 -21.33
C ASN A 202 -6.77 20.14 -21.30
N LEU A 203 -7.13 19.42 -20.23
CA LEU A 203 -8.48 18.89 -20.07
C LEU A 203 -9.52 20.02 -19.95
N MET A 204 -9.20 21.08 -19.19
CA MET A 204 -10.06 22.25 -19.02
C MET A 204 -10.35 23.02 -20.32
N LYS A 205 -9.46 22.94 -21.32
CA LYS A 205 -9.68 23.54 -22.64
C LYS A 205 -10.71 22.78 -23.48
N GLN A 206 -10.81 21.47 -23.27
CA GLN A 206 -11.60 20.58 -24.12
C GLN A 206 -12.94 20.17 -23.47
N CYS A 207 -13.07 20.30 -22.15
CA CYS A 207 -14.25 19.85 -21.42
C CYS A 207 -15.40 20.87 -21.45
N LYS A 208 -16.61 20.37 -21.21
CA LYS A 208 -17.81 21.20 -21.10
C LYS A 208 -17.80 22.02 -19.80
N PRO A 209 -18.53 23.15 -19.73
CA PRO A 209 -18.57 23.98 -18.52
C PRO A 209 -18.97 23.23 -17.24
N GLU A 210 -19.90 22.28 -17.32
CA GLU A 210 -20.32 21.47 -16.17
C GLU A 210 -19.20 20.55 -15.63
N GLU A 211 -18.30 20.07 -16.49
CA GLU A 211 -17.23 19.14 -16.13
C GLU A 211 -16.03 19.85 -15.48
N LYS A 212 -15.85 21.15 -15.74
CA LYS A 212 -14.75 21.95 -15.19
C LYS A 212 -14.71 21.93 -13.67
N LYS A 213 -15.87 22.04 -13.02
CA LYS A 213 -15.97 22.04 -11.55
C LYS A 213 -15.49 20.70 -10.98
N ASN A 214 -15.87 19.59 -11.62
CA ASN A 214 -15.46 18.25 -11.18
C ASN A 214 -13.96 18.04 -11.36
N LEU A 215 -13.37 18.49 -12.46
CA LEU A 215 -11.92 18.40 -12.69
C LEU A 215 -11.12 19.20 -11.65
N ILE A 216 -11.54 20.43 -11.36
CA ILE A 216 -10.89 21.27 -10.34
C ILE A 216 -11.04 20.64 -8.95
N SER A 217 -12.23 20.16 -8.62
CA SER A 217 -12.48 19.49 -7.34
C SER A 217 -11.64 18.23 -7.18
N GLY A 218 -11.55 17.38 -8.21
CA GLY A 218 -10.74 16.17 -8.21
C GLY A 218 -9.24 16.47 -8.11
N PHE A 219 -8.76 17.49 -8.83
CA PHE A 219 -7.37 17.94 -8.72
C PHE A 219 -7.04 18.37 -7.28
N ARG A 220 -7.91 19.19 -6.68
CA ARG A 220 -7.75 19.63 -5.28
C ARG A 220 -7.77 18.45 -4.32
N MET A 221 -8.70 17.51 -4.50
CA MET A 221 -8.78 16.31 -3.66
C MET A 221 -7.49 15.50 -3.67
N LEU A 222 -6.88 15.35 -4.85
CA LEU A 222 -5.65 14.57 -5.03
C LEU A 222 -4.38 15.30 -4.56
N THR A 223 -4.36 16.64 -4.55
CA THR A 223 -3.13 17.42 -4.29
C THR A 223 -3.14 18.22 -2.98
N GLU A 224 -4.30 18.54 -2.42
CA GLU A 224 -4.37 19.36 -1.21
C GLU A 224 -3.91 18.58 0.04
N PRO A 225 -3.07 19.18 0.90
CA PRO A 225 -2.54 18.52 2.10
C PRO A 225 -3.57 17.98 3.07
N LYS A 226 -4.69 18.69 3.25
CA LYS A 226 -5.77 18.29 4.16
C LYS A 226 -6.63 17.14 3.59
N GLN A 227 -6.46 16.81 2.31
CA GLN A 227 -7.17 15.75 1.61
C GLN A 227 -6.23 14.56 1.41
N MET A 228 -6.06 14.09 0.16
CA MET A 228 -5.21 12.94 -0.15
C MET A 228 -3.74 13.31 -0.37
N GLY A 229 -3.45 14.59 -0.65
CA GLY A 229 -2.15 15.04 -1.15
C GLY A 229 -0.97 14.68 -0.26
N GLU A 230 -1.10 14.84 1.06
CA GLU A 230 -0.08 14.46 2.04
C GLU A 230 -0.25 13.04 2.58
N LYS A 231 -1.49 12.53 2.65
CA LYS A 231 -1.78 11.22 3.27
C LYS A 231 -1.22 10.08 2.43
N PHE A 232 -1.48 10.09 1.12
CA PHE A 232 -0.95 9.11 0.21
C PHE A 232 0.53 9.33 -0.06
N LYS A 233 1.25 8.21 -0.17
CA LYS A 233 2.67 8.17 -0.49
C LYS A 233 2.92 7.29 -1.71
N PHE A 234 3.93 7.67 -2.48
CA PHE A 234 4.40 6.97 -3.66
C PHE A 234 5.81 6.45 -3.38
N LEU A 235 6.00 5.13 -3.50
CA LEU A 235 7.29 4.44 -3.34
C LEU A 235 7.56 3.62 -4.60
N ALA A 236 8.73 3.80 -5.20
CA ALA A 236 9.11 3.01 -6.36
C ALA A 236 10.28 2.07 -6.08
N PHE A 237 10.26 0.90 -6.71
CA PHE A 237 11.32 -0.10 -6.69
C PHE A 237 11.96 -0.24 -8.05
N TYR A 238 13.28 -0.27 -8.07
CA TYR A 238 14.10 -0.48 -9.25
C TYR A 238 15.19 -1.53 -8.97
N PRO A 239 15.69 -2.25 -9.98
CA PRO A 239 16.81 -3.16 -9.83
C PRO A 239 18.04 -2.45 -9.26
N ALA A 240 18.76 -3.06 -8.31
CA ALA A 240 19.93 -2.41 -7.70
C ALA A 240 21.04 -2.05 -8.73
N VAL A 241 21.12 -2.79 -9.84
CA VAL A 241 22.10 -2.54 -10.92
C VAL A 241 21.96 -1.17 -11.59
N VAL A 242 20.78 -0.54 -11.54
CA VAL A 242 20.57 0.82 -12.11
C VAL A 242 20.72 1.94 -11.08
N LYS A 243 21.13 1.63 -9.85
CA LYS A 243 21.22 2.59 -8.73
C LYS A 243 22.04 3.83 -9.07
N ASP A 244 23.27 3.68 -9.54
CA ASP A 244 24.17 4.82 -9.76
C ASP A 244 23.65 5.75 -10.86
N PHE A 245 23.02 5.18 -11.89
CA PHE A 245 22.36 5.95 -12.93
C PHE A 245 21.17 6.74 -12.36
N LEU A 246 20.31 6.09 -11.57
CA LEU A 246 19.11 6.73 -11.02
C LEU A 246 19.40 7.70 -9.88
N LEU A 247 20.54 7.58 -9.18
CA LEU A 247 20.99 8.60 -8.24
C LEU A 247 21.41 9.89 -8.96
N LYS A 248 21.99 9.77 -10.17
CA LYS A 248 22.33 10.91 -11.02
C LYS A 248 21.12 11.48 -11.75
N TYR A 249 20.20 10.62 -12.18
CA TYR A 249 18.99 10.95 -12.92
C TYR A 249 17.78 10.31 -12.23
N PRO A 250 17.22 10.96 -11.19
CA PRO A 250 16.10 10.41 -10.44
C PRO A 250 14.92 10.03 -11.35
N PRO A 251 14.20 8.94 -11.02
CA PRO A 251 12.99 8.59 -11.73
C PRO A 251 11.98 9.74 -11.76
N ALA A 252 11.19 9.82 -12.83
CA ALA A 252 10.15 10.81 -12.97
C ALA A 252 9.19 10.77 -11.75
N GLY A 253 8.84 11.94 -11.22
CA GLY A 253 8.00 12.07 -10.03
C GLY A 253 8.75 12.03 -8.69
N PHE A 254 9.99 11.53 -8.63
CA PHE A 254 10.74 11.29 -7.38
C PHE A 254 11.88 12.28 -7.09
N PHE A 255 12.02 13.34 -7.89
CA PHE A 255 12.97 14.41 -7.60
C PHE A 255 12.37 15.40 -6.58
N ARG A 256 13.23 15.95 -5.70
CA ARG A 256 12.82 17.07 -4.84
C ARG A 256 12.74 18.31 -5.72
N ASN A 257 11.61 19.02 -5.67
CA ASN A 257 11.60 20.40 -6.13
C ASN A 257 12.56 21.15 -5.20
N LEU A 258 13.65 21.65 -5.77
CA LEU A 258 14.47 22.65 -5.10
C LEU A 258 13.62 23.91 -5.12
N ASP A 259 12.95 24.18 -3.99
CA ASP A 259 12.46 25.53 -3.71
C ASP A 259 13.63 26.50 -3.62
#